data_AF-A0A971JCW8-F1
#
_entry.id   AF-A0A971JCW8-F1
#
_cell.length_a   1.000
_cell.length_b   1.000
_cell.length_c   1.000
_cell.angle_alpha   90.00
_cell.angle_beta   90.00
_cell.angle_gamma   90.00
#
_symmetry.space_group_name_H-M   'P 1'
#
loop_
_entity.id
_entity.type
_entity.pdbx_description
1 polymer ?
#
loop_
_entity_poly.entity_id
_entity_poly.type
_entity_poly.pdbx_seq_one_letter_code
_entity_poly.pdbx_strand_id
1 'polypeptide(L)'
;MRSIAQINEKIKKGKAVVVTAEEVIDIVKEKGYKEAYETIDVVTTGTFGPMCSSGVFINFGHSNPPIRMQSIMLNDVPAYGGLAAVDTYIGATEVSQKRGMEYGGGHLIEDLIAGKDIKLHALSNGTDCYPRKEILTTINKDNINQAYMYNPRNAYQNYPAATNSTNKTIYTYMGTLLPNYGNITYSTSGELSPLLNDPYLRTIGVGTRIFLGGGIGYVAWQGTQHKVEVERSANGVPVVNAATLAVIGDIKQMSTKYVRGAVFDRYGVTLFVGIGVPIPILDEEMLKFVSVKNSEIYTKLVDKSGNVNIDKKFNYAELRSGTVKFNGKNVHTAPLSSLYVARNIALTLKDWINRGDFELTEKVTGLPFENKVNSLEIREIK
;
A
#
# COMPACT_ATOMS: atom_id res chain seq x y z
N MET A 1 -28.79 11.92 -2.31
CA MET A 1 -27.57 11.18 -2.68
C MET A 1 -26.99 11.84 -3.92
N ARG A 2 -25.69 12.13 -3.94
CA ARG A 2 -24.96 12.70 -5.07
C ARG A 2 -24.36 11.58 -5.91
N SER A 3 -24.24 11.76 -7.22
CA SER A 3 -23.49 10.85 -8.09
C SER A 3 -22.06 11.34 -8.33
N ILE A 4 -21.15 10.43 -8.68
CA ILE A 4 -19.77 10.82 -9.04
C ILE A 4 -19.77 11.71 -10.29
N ALA A 5 -20.70 11.48 -11.22
CA ALA A 5 -20.86 12.34 -12.40
C ALA A 5 -21.13 13.81 -12.00
N GLN A 6 -22.04 14.06 -11.05
CA GLN A 6 -22.33 15.40 -10.55
C GLN A 6 -21.10 16.04 -9.88
N ILE A 7 -20.33 15.26 -9.13
CA ILE A 7 -19.09 15.72 -8.49
C ILE A 7 -18.04 16.07 -9.56
N ASN A 8 -17.86 15.24 -10.58
CA ASN A 8 -16.94 15.50 -11.68
C ASN A 8 -17.34 16.73 -12.51
N GLU A 9 -18.63 17.01 -12.69
CA GLU A 9 -19.07 18.26 -13.31
C GLU A 9 -18.65 19.49 -12.49
N LYS A 10 -18.71 19.42 -11.16
CA LYS A 10 -18.20 20.49 -10.29
C LYS A 10 -16.68 20.62 -10.37
N ILE A 11 -15.95 19.51 -10.42
CA ILE A 11 -14.48 19.49 -10.58
C ILE A 11 -14.10 20.21 -11.89
N LYS A 12 -14.74 19.85 -13.01
CA LYS A 12 -14.52 20.49 -14.32
C LYS A 12 -14.81 21.98 -14.33
N LYS A 13 -15.76 22.44 -13.51
CA LYS A 13 -16.14 23.85 -13.37
C LYS A 13 -15.29 24.60 -12.33
N GLY A 14 -14.33 23.94 -11.66
CA GLY A 14 -13.56 24.53 -10.56
C GLY A 14 -14.40 24.91 -9.33
N LYS A 15 -15.53 24.22 -9.12
CA LYS A 15 -16.52 24.50 -8.07
C LYS A 15 -16.62 23.42 -7.00
N ALA A 16 -15.88 22.32 -7.14
CA ALA A 16 -15.92 21.24 -6.16
C ALA A 16 -15.23 21.68 -4.86
N VAL A 17 -15.82 21.35 -3.72
CA VAL A 17 -15.17 21.54 -2.41
C VAL A 17 -14.44 20.26 -2.04
N VAL A 18 -13.11 20.31 -2.10
CA VAL A 18 -12.23 19.18 -1.79
C VAL A 18 -11.48 19.46 -0.49
N VAL A 19 -11.55 18.54 0.46
CA VAL A 19 -10.85 18.63 1.75
C VAL A 19 -10.09 17.35 2.04
N THR A 20 -9.14 17.38 2.98
CA THR A 20 -8.44 16.18 3.45
C THR A 20 -9.24 15.48 4.56
N ALA A 21 -8.92 14.21 4.83
CA ALA A 21 -9.53 13.48 5.94
C ALA A 21 -9.17 14.05 7.33
N GLU A 22 -8.15 14.90 7.45
CA GLU A 22 -7.90 15.67 8.68
C GLU A 22 -8.80 16.91 8.74
N GLU A 23 -8.92 17.66 7.63
CA GLU A 23 -9.73 18.89 7.57
C GLU A 23 -11.23 18.63 7.78
N VAL A 24 -11.76 17.51 7.26
CA VAL A 24 -13.19 17.19 7.39
C VAL A 24 -13.63 17.00 8.85
N ILE A 25 -12.73 16.54 9.73
CA ILE A 25 -13.02 16.32 11.15
C ILE A 25 -13.37 17.65 11.84
N ASP A 26 -12.60 18.71 11.57
CA ASP A 26 -12.84 20.02 12.15
C ASP A 26 -14.09 20.68 11.55
N ILE A 27 -14.31 20.54 10.24
CA ILE A 27 -15.51 21.06 9.56
C ILE A 27 -16.79 20.44 10.14
N VAL A 28 -16.81 19.11 10.33
CA VAL A 28 -17.95 18.40 10.92
C VAL A 28 -18.16 18.82 12.37
N LYS A 29 -17.08 19.06 13.12
CA LYS A 29 -17.17 19.52 14.52
C LYS A 29 -17.79 20.92 14.61
N GLU A 30 -17.48 21.81 13.66
CA GLU A 30 -17.98 23.19 13.64
C GLU A 30 -19.41 23.28 13.11
N LYS A 31 -19.70 22.61 11.98
CA LYS A 31 -20.93 22.79 11.21
C LYS A 31 -21.95 21.66 11.37
N GLY A 32 -21.53 20.52 11.91
CA GLY A 32 -22.31 19.29 11.93
C GLY A 32 -22.38 18.58 10.57
N TYR A 33 -22.85 17.34 10.59
CA TYR A 33 -22.85 16.46 9.41
C TYR A 33 -23.69 16.97 8.25
N LYS A 34 -24.86 17.55 8.53
CA LYS A 34 -25.80 18.00 7.50
C LYS A 34 -25.24 19.15 6.66
N GLU A 35 -24.76 20.21 7.30
CA GLU A 35 -24.18 21.36 6.60
C GLU A 35 -22.84 21.00 5.93
N ALA A 36 -22.02 20.16 6.58
CA ALA A 36 -20.80 19.64 5.97
C ALA A 36 -21.10 18.84 4.68
N TYR A 37 -22.16 18.02 4.68
CA TYR A 37 -22.61 17.28 3.49
C TYR A 37 -23.06 18.20 2.37
N GLU A 38 -23.81 19.25 2.68
CA GLU A 38 -24.25 20.22 1.68
C GLU A 38 -23.06 20.94 1.01
N THR A 39 -21.93 21.06 1.71
CA THR A 39 -20.76 21.80 1.23
C THR A 39 -19.70 20.91 0.55
N ILE A 40 -19.28 19.82 1.20
CA ILE A 40 -18.10 19.02 0.79
C ILE A 40 -18.46 18.04 -0.32
N ASP A 41 -17.66 18.01 -1.38
CA ASP A 41 -17.84 17.09 -2.51
C ASP A 41 -16.90 15.87 -2.42
N VAL A 42 -15.65 16.07 -1.98
CA VAL A 42 -14.62 15.02 -1.95
C VAL A 42 -13.75 15.14 -0.70
N VAL A 43 -13.44 13.99 -0.10
CA VAL A 43 -12.44 13.88 0.96
C VAL A 43 -11.24 13.07 0.47
N THR A 44 -10.04 13.68 0.47
CA THR A 44 -8.81 13.02 0.04
C THR A 44 -8.10 12.34 1.21
N THR A 45 -7.70 11.09 0.98
CA THR A 45 -7.00 10.23 1.95
C THR A 45 -5.59 9.90 1.46
N GLY A 46 -4.74 9.40 2.36
CA GLY A 46 -3.35 9.07 2.06
C GLY A 46 -2.73 8.09 3.04
N THR A 47 -1.89 7.18 2.53
CA THR A 47 -1.05 6.31 3.33
C THR A 47 0.31 6.12 2.68
N PHE A 48 1.35 6.01 3.51
CA PHE A 48 2.70 5.70 3.09
C PHE A 48 3.34 4.82 4.15
N GLY A 49 3.66 3.58 3.79
CA GLY A 49 4.20 2.60 4.72
C GLY A 49 4.80 1.41 3.99
N PRO A 50 5.37 0.45 4.72
CA PRO A 50 5.99 -0.74 4.14
C PRO A 50 4.92 -1.62 3.49
N MET A 51 5.07 -1.87 2.20
CA MET A 51 4.17 -2.68 1.39
C MET A 51 4.98 -3.74 0.64
N CYS A 52 5.43 -4.76 1.37
CA CYS A 52 6.31 -5.81 0.85
C CYS A 52 5.69 -6.59 -0.32
N SER A 53 4.37 -6.74 -0.35
CA SER A 53 3.62 -7.35 -1.45
C SER A 53 3.45 -6.41 -2.63
N SER A 54 4.57 -5.88 -3.12
CA SER A 54 4.67 -4.99 -4.27
C SER A 54 5.65 -5.56 -5.30
N GLY A 55 5.51 -5.16 -6.56
CA GLY A 55 6.41 -5.58 -7.62
C GLY A 55 6.11 -4.90 -8.95
N VAL A 56 6.95 -5.16 -9.94
CA VAL A 56 6.88 -4.52 -11.25
C VAL A 56 6.94 -5.57 -12.34
N PHE A 57 6.00 -5.51 -13.27
CA PHE A 57 6.12 -6.20 -14.55
C PHE A 57 6.95 -5.35 -15.49
N ILE A 58 7.88 -5.97 -16.20
CA ILE A 58 8.76 -5.31 -17.16
C ILE A 58 8.75 -6.09 -18.47
N ASN A 59 8.60 -5.38 -19.58
CA ASN A 59 8.86 -5.88 -20.92
C ASN A 59 10.11 -5.19 -21.48
N PHE A 60 11.17 -5.96 -21.74
CA PHE A 60 12.46 -5.41 -22.17
C PHE A 60 12.53 -5.10 -23.67
N GLY A 61 11.63 -5.69 -24.48
CA GLY A 61 11.79 -5.77 -25.92
C GLY A 61 12.82 -6.82 -26.36
N HIS A 62 12.76 -7.20 -27.63
CA HIS A 62 13.69 -8.17 -28.20
C HIS A 62 15.00 -7.53 -28.63
N SER A 63 16.11 -8.22 -28.35
CA SER A 63 17.40 -7.99 -29.00
C SER A 63 17.40 -8.51 -30.45
N ASN A 64 18.44 -8.18 -31.22
CA ASN A 64 18.72 -8.83 -32.49
C ASN A 64 20.07 -9.58 -32.42
N PRO A 65 20.13 -10.91 -32.64
CA PRO A 65 19.00 -11.85 -32.70
C PRO A 65 18.14 -11.88 -31.42
N PRO A 66 16.87 -12.34 -31.51
CA PRO A 66 15.94 -12.37 -30.39
C PRO A 66 16.31 -13.43 -29.35
N ILE A 67 15.88 -13.18 -28.10
CA ILE A 67 16.10 -14.04 -26.94
C ILE A 67 14.76 -14.35 -26.26
N ARG A 68 14.65 -15.59 -25.74
CA ARG A 68 13.64 -16.01 -24.77
C ARG A 68 14.30 -16.15 -23.42
N MET A 69 14.18 -15.15 -22.57
CA MET A 69 14.83 -15.09 -21.28
C MET A 69 14.21 -16.10 -20.29
N GLN A 70 15.04 -16.92 -19.67
CA GLN A 70 14.61 -17.96 -18.71
C GLN A 70 15.17 -17.71 -17.31
N SER A 71 16.48 -17.45 -17.21
CA SER A 71 17.09 -16.91 -16.00
C SER A 71 17.33 -15.43 -16.21
N ILE A 72 16.89 -14.59 -15.28
CA ILE A 72 16.95 -13.13 -15.40
C ILE A 72 17.47 -12.57 -14.08
N MET A 73 18.47 -11.71 -14.18
CA MET A 73 19.00 -10.93 -13.07
C MET A 73 19.03 -9.45 -13.45
N LEU A 74 18.58 -8.62 -12.53
CA LEU A 74 18.61 -7.16 -12.62
C LEU A 74 19.45 -6.63 -11.45
N ASN A 75 20.60 -6.01 -11.71
CA ASN A 75 21.57 -5.61 -10.66
C ASN A 75 21.84 -6.74 -9.64
N ASP A 76 22.05 -7.96 -10.14
CA ASP A 76 22.26 -9.18 -9.34
C ASP A 76 21.07 -9.58 -8.43
N VAL A 77 19.89 -8.99 -8.65
CA VAL A 77 18.60 -9.39 -8.04
C VAL A 77 17.87 -10.32 -9.00
N PRO A 78 17.53 -11.55 -8.61
CA PRO A 78 16.74 -12.45 -9.43
C PRO A 78 15.39 -11.83 -9.81
N ALA A 79 14.94 -12.03 -11.04
CA ALA A 79 13.61 -11.67 -11.48
C ALA A 79 12.90 -12.89 -12.08
N TYR A 80 11.58 -12.97 -11.90
CA TYR A 80 10.81 -14.11 -12.37
C TYR A 80 10.66 -14.05 -13.90
N GLY A 81 11.24 -15.03 -14.59
CA GLY A 81 10.94 -15.32 -16.00
C GLY A 81 9.70 -16.23 -16.13
N GLY A 82 9.39 -16.68 -17.35
CA GLY A 82 8.29 -17.64 -17.58
C GLY A 82 6.92 -17.02 -17.85
N LEU A 83 6.82 -15.69 -17.89
CA LEU A 83 5.62 -14.99 -18.36
C LEU A 83 5.50 -15.05 -19.89
N ALA A 84 6.59 -14.73 -20.58
CA ALA A 84 6.76 -14.85 -22.03
C ALA A 84 8.26 -14.76 -22.38
N ALA A 85 8.61 -14.28 -23.57
CA ALA A 85 9.99 -14.29 -24.04
C ALA A 85 10.87 -13.20 -23.44
N VAL A 86 10.34 -11.99 -23.22
CA VAL A 86 11.09 -10.83 -22.69
C VAL A 86 10.30 -10.09 -21.60
N ASP A 87 9.34 -10.78 -21.01
CA ASP A 87 8.48 -10.31 -19.93
C ASP A 87 8.95 -10.90 -18.60
N THR A 88 9.05 -10.07 -17.57
CA THR A 88 9.48 -10.49 -16.24
C THR A 88 8.63 -9.83 -15.15
N TYR A 89 8.65 -10.43 -13.96
CA TYR A 89 8.14 -9.81 -12.74
C TYR A 89 9.24 -9.76 -11.69
N ILE A 90 9.51 -8.56 -11.15
CA ILE A 90 10.42 -8.36 -10.01
C ILE A 90 9.63 -8.05 -8.75
N GLY A 91 9.79 -8.88 -7.72
CA GLY A 91 9.16 -8.71 -6.42
C GLY A 91 10.00 -7.81 -5.50
N ALA A 92 9.35 -6.93 -4.74
CA ALA A 92 10.02 -5.97 -3.86
C ALA A 92 10.88 -6.61 -2.76
N THR A 93 10.54 -7.83 -2.33
CA THR A 93 11.25 -8.55 -1.25
C THR A 93 12.42 -9.39 -1.75
N GLU A 94 12.59 -9.51 -3.07
CA GLU A 94 13.66 -10.34 -3.63
C GLU A 94 15.02 -9.74 -3.29
N VAL A 95 15.99 -10.58 -2.94
CA VAL A 95 17.26 -10.13 -2.37
C VAL A 95 18.36 -10.24 -3.42
N SER A 96 19.30 -9.29 -3.43
CA SER A 96 20.49 -9.39 -4.28
C SER A 96 21.32 -10.62 -3.89
N GLN A 97 21.68 -11.45 -4.88
CA GLN A 97 22.58 -12.58 -4.64
C GLN A 97 23.99 -12.14 -4.26
N LYS A 98 24.38 -10.91 -4.62
CA LYS A 98 25.71 -10.36 -4.36
C LYS A 98 25.76 -9.50 -3.09
N ARG A 99 24.75 -8.65 -2.90
CA ARG A 99 24.73 -7.65 -1.80
C ARG A 99 23.89 -8.06 -0.60
N GLY A 100 23.21 -9.22 -0.67
CA GLY A 100 22.28 -9.63 0.38
C GLY A 100 21.23 -8.55 0.63
N MET A 101 20.78 -8.41 1.89
CA MET A 101 19.71 -7.48 2.25
C MET A 101 20.04 -6.00 2.06
N GLU A 102 21.30 -5.61 1.84
CA GLU A 102 21.65 -4.21 1.58
C GLU A 102 21.07 -3.69 0.25
N TYR A 103 20.68 -4.60 -0.65
CA TYR A 103 20.04 -4.26 -1.91
C TYR A 103 19.10 -5.38 -2.38
N GLY A 104 17.99 -5.04 -3.00
CA GLY A 104 17.01 -6.01 -3.45
C GLY A 104 15.94 -5.38 -4.32
N GLY A 105 14.85 -6.11 -4.57
CA GLY A 105 13.80 -5.70 -5.48
C GLY A 105 13.21 -4.33 -5.15
N GLY A 106 13.00 -4.00 -3.87
CA GLY A 106 12.52 -2.67 -3.46
C GLY A 106 13.46 -1.53 -3.87
N HIS A 107 14.76 -1.70 -3.67
CA HIS A 107 15.79 -0.74 -4.09
C HIS A 107 15.90 -0.66 -5.61
N LEU A 108 15.78 -1.81 -6.29
CA LEU A 108 15.81 -1.89 -7.74
C LEU A 108 14.64 -1.15 -8.37
N ILE A 109 13.44 -1.31 -7.81
CA ILE A 109 12.24 -0.61 -8.26
C ILE A 109 12.40 0.90 -8.05
N GLU A 110 12.95 1.33 -6.91
CA GLU A 110 13.27 2.75 -6.67
C GLU A 110 14.28 3.28 -7.69
N ASP A 111 15.36 2.53 -7.97
CA ASP A 111 16.38 2.90 -8.95
C ASP A 111 15.81 2.99 -10.37
N LEU A 112 14.91 2.08 -10.74
CA LEU A 112 14.24 2.10 -12.04
C LEU A 112 13.31 3.32 -12.17
N ILE A 113 12.55 3.68 -11.12
CA ILE A 113 11.72 4.89 -11.07
C ILE A 113 12.60 6.15 -11.18
N ALA A 114 13.77 6.15 -10.54
CA ALA A 114 14.75 7.22 -10.62
C ALA A 114 15.38 7.37 -12.02
N GLY A 115 15.14 6.43 -12.94
CA GLY A 115 15.73 6.43 -14.28
C GLY A 115 17.19 6.01 -14.29
N LYS A 116 17.65 5.28 -13.25
CA LYS A 116 19.01 4.75 -13.25
C LYS A 116 19.13 3.58 -14.20
N ASP A 117 20.35 3.41 -14.68
CA ASP A 117 20.77 2.27 -15.46
C ASP A 117 20.85 1.01 -14.58
N ILE A 118 20.10 -0.01 -14.98
CA ILE A 118 20.01 -1.33 -14.34
C ILE A 118 20.70 -2.34 -15.25
N LYS A 119 21.66 -3.07 -14.71
CA LYS A 119 22.33 -4.18 -15.41
C LYS A 119 21.34 -5.34 -15.56
N LEU A 120 21.01 -5.68 -16.79
CA LEU A 120 20.28 -6.89 -17.16
C LEU A 120 21.27 -7.98 -17.55
N HIS A 121 21.20 -9.13 -16.88
CA HIS A 121 21.84 -10.36 -17.31
C HIS A 121 20.77 -11.44 -17.44
N ALA A 122 20.59 -11.96 -18.65
CA ALA A 122 19.63 -13.02 -18.89
C ALA A 122 20.22 -14.16 -19.72
N LEU A 123 19.83 -15.38 -19.34
CA LEU A 123 20.23 -16.64 -19.97
C LEU A 123 19.02 -17.33 -20.59
N SER A 124 19.28 -18.06 -21.66
CA SER A 124 18.32 -18.84 -22.43
C SER A 124 18.99 -20.12 -22.94
N ASN A 125 18.21 -21.19 -23.03
CA ASN A 125 18.63 -22.44 -23.68
C ASN A 125 18.82 -22.27 -25.20
N GLY A 126 18.19 -21.24 -25.79
CA GLY A 126 18.13 -20.99 -27.23
C GLY A 126 17.13 -21.89 -27.94
N THR A 127 16.46 -21.35 -28.96
CA THR A 127 15.57 -22.08 -29.88
C THR A 127 15.70 -21.52 -31.29
N ASP A 128 15.09 -22.15 -32.31
CA ASP A 128 15.11 -21.62 -33.68
C ASP A 128 14.51 -20.21 -33.79
N CYS A 129 13.43 -19.94 -33.05
CA CYS A 129 12.80 -18.61 -32.99
C CYS A 129 13.57 -17.60 -32.11
N TYR A 130 14.38 -18.10 -31.16
CA TYR A 130 15.09 -17.28 -30.17
C TYR A 130 16.52 -17.80 -30.01
N PRO A 131 17.41 -17.61 -31.01
CA PRO A 131 18.69 -18.30 -31.04
C PRO A 131 19.71 -17.72 -30.06
N ARG A 132 19.51 -16.49 -29.56
CA ARG A 132 20.41 -15.89 -28.57
C ARG A 132 20.28 -16.60 -27.23
N LYS A 133 21.42 -17.07 -26.69
CA LYS A 133 21.50 -17.81 -25.42
C LYS A 133 21.85 -16.94 -24.21
N GLU A 134 22.45 -15.78 -24.43
CA GLU A 134 22.85 -14.87 -23.37
C GLU A 134 22.71 -13.41 -23.83
N ILE A 135 22.29 -12.56 -22.90
CA ILE A 135 22.34 -11.12 -23.05
C ILE A 135 22.83 -10.48 -21.75
N LEU A 136 23.80 -9.58 -21.89
CA LEU A 136 24.32 -8.75 -20.82
C LEU A 136 24.29 -7.30 -21.32
N THR A 137 23.43 -6.48 -20.72
CA THR A 137 23.20 -5.10 -21.17
C THR A 137 22.70 -4.24 -20.02
N THR A 138 22.41 -2.98 -20.31
CA THR A 138 21.78 -2.03 -19.39
C THR A 138 20.40 -1.66 -19.89
N ILE A 139 19.46 -1.53 -18.96
CA ILE A 139 18.10 -1.03 -19.18
C ILE A 139 17.79 0.11 -18.22
N ASN A 140 16.82 0.95 -18.55
CA ASN A 140 16.24 1.94 -17.67
C ASN A 140 14.77 2.20 -18.08
N LYS A 141 14.05 3.05 -17.35
CA LYS A 141 12.63 3.29 -17.61
C LYS A 141 12.33 3.89 -19.00
N ASP A 142 13.33 4.51 -19.64
CA ASP A 142 13.17 5.21 -20.91
C ASP A 142 13.46 4.31 -22.12
N ASN A 143 14.22 3.22 -21.94
CA ASN A 143 14.58 2.29 -23.02
C ASN A 143 13.88 0.92 -22.98
N ILE A 144 13.02 0.69 -21.99
CA ILE A 144 12.13 -0.48 -21.92
C ILE A 144 10.73 -0.15 -22.46
N ASN A 145 10.08 -1.14 -23.06
CA ASN A 145 8.76 -0.99 -23.68
C ASN A 145 7.69 -0.64 -22.63
N GLN A 146 7.54 -1.50 -21.63
CA GLN A 146 6.59 -1.32 -20.54
C GLN A 146 7.25 -1.60 -19.21
N ALA A 147 6.88 -0.80 -18.22
CA ALA A 147 7.10 -1.14 -16.83
C ALA A 147 5.93 -0.61 -16.00
N TYR A 148 5.20 -1.51 -15.36
CA TYR A 148 4.09 -1.12 -14.50
C TYR A 148 4.15 -1.87 -13.19
N MET A 149 3.90 -1.14 -12.13
CA MET A 149 3.77 -1.67 -10.79
C MET A 149 2.46 -2.45 -10.72
N TYR A 150 2.52 -3.70 -10.29
CA TYR A 150 1.35 -4.48 -9.92
C TYR A 150 1.59 -5.02 -8.52
N ASN A 151 0.85 -4.48 -7.57
CA ASN A 151 1.00 -4.88 -6.19
C ASN A 151 -0.21 -5.72 -5.81
N PRO A 152 -0.04 -7.04 -5.59
CA PRO A 152 -1.16 -7.92 -5.33
C PRO A 152 -1.79 -7.70 -3.95
N ARG A 153 -1.22 -6.86 -3.07
CA ARG A 153 -1.79 -6.57 -1.73
C ARG A 153 -1.13 -5.36 -1.09
N ASN A 154 -1.92 -4.33 -0.84
CA ASN A 154 -1.52 -3.08 -0.21
C ASN A 154 -2.66 -2.53 0.64
N ALA A 155 -2.39 -1.39 1.29
CA ALA A 155 -3.38 -0.57 1.99
C ALA A 155 -4.32 -1.41 2.85
N TYR A 156 -3.76 -2.26 3.73
CA TYR A 156 -4.56 -2.97 4.72
C TYR A 156 -5.48 -1.99 5.44
N GLN A 157 -6.76 -2.36 5.55
CA GLN A 157 -7.80 -1.52 6.12
C GLN A 157 -7.47 -1.17 7.56
N ASN A 158 -7.09 -2.17 8.35
CA ASN A 158 -6.46 -1.96 9.65
C ASN A 158 -5.33 -2.99 9.80
N TYR A 159 -4.44 -2.79 10.76
CA TYR A 159 -3.30 -3.66 10.99
C TYR A 159 -2.98 -3.76 12.49
N PRO A 160 -2.56 -4.93 12.99
CA PRO A 160 -2.24 -5.09 14.40
C PRO A 160 -1.06 -4.21 14.84
N ALA A 161 -1.11 -3.73 16.08
CA ALA A 161 0.08 -3.28 16.79
C ALA A 161 0.90 -4.49 17.23
N ALA A 162 2.21 -4.34 17.36
CA ALA A 162 3.13 -5.45 17.60
C ALA A 162 4.06 -5.18 18.78
N THR A 163 4.29 -6.21 19.59
CA THR A 163 5.26 -6.23 20.68
C THR A 163 5.93 -7.61 20.78
N ASN A 164 6.81 -7.79 21.77
CA ASN A 164 7.57 -9.01 21.99
C ASN A 164 7.60 -9.36 23.48
N SER A 165 7.03 -10.51 23.83
CA SER A 165 6.99 -10.99 25.23
C SER A 165 8.27 -11.67 25.68
N THR A 166 9.16 -12.06 24.76
CA THR A 166 10.35 -12.87 25.08
C THR A 166 11.46 -12.05 25.73
N ASN A 167 12.46 -12.75 26.27
CA ASN A 167 13.65 -12.13 26.86
C ASN A 167 14.74 -11.76 25.84
N LYS A 168 14.48 -11.87 24.53
CA LYS A 168 15.44 -11.56 23.45
C LYS A 168 14.80 -10.63 22.43
N THR A 169 15.61 -9.79 21.79
CA THR A 169 15.15 -8.94 20.68
C THR A 169 14.75 -9.82 19.49
N ILE A 170 13.59 -9.55 18.89
CA ILE A 170 13.16 -10.19 17.65
C ILE A 170 13.09 -9.16 16.51
N TYR A 171 13.34 -9.63 15.29
CA TYR A 171 13.43 -8.81 14.08
C TYR A 171 12.31 -9.25 13.13
N THR A 172 11.41 -8.33 12.79
CA THR A 172 10.15 -8.67 12.11
C THR A 172 9.80 -7.68 11.01
N TYR A 173 8.76 -7.96 10.22
CA TYR A 173 8.18 -6.95 9.32
C TYR A 173 7.57 -5.75 10.06
N MET A 174 7.40 -5.85 11.38
CA MET A 174 7.00 -4.74 12.22
C MET A 174 8.20 -3.94 12.76
N GLY A 175 9.40 -4.20 12.24
CA GLY A 175 10.66 -3.66 12.76
C GLY A 175 11.20 -4.46 13.95
N THR A 176 12.17 -3.87 14.64
CA THR A 176 12.84 -4.46 15.80
C THR A 176 11.95 -4.34 17.04
N LEU A 177 11.64 -5.48 17.65
CA LEU A 177 10.82 -5.56 18.87
C LEU A 177 11.68 -6.00 20.05
N LEU A 178 11.78 -5.12 21.04
CA LEU A 178 12.64 -5.24 22.21
C LEU A 178 12.08 -6.27 23.21
N PRO A 179 12.96 -6.93 23.99
CA PRO A 179 12.55 -7.91 25.00
C PRO A 179 11.52 -7.37 25.99
N ASN A 180 10.73 -8.27 26.58
CA ASN A 180 9.86 -8.02 27.73
C ASN A 180 8.92 -6.81 27.54
N TYR A 181 8.31 -6.71 26.35
CA TYR A 181 7.43 -5.61 25.95
C TYR A 181 8.11 -4.24 25.91
N GLY A 182 9.41 -4.19 25.59
CA GLY A 182 10.20 -2.95 25.63
C GLY A 182 9.73 -1.86 24.65
N ASN A 183 9.01 -2.24 23.59
CA ASN A 183 8.38 -1.30 22.67
C ASN A 183 7.11 -1.89 22.03
N ILE A 184 6.31 -1.00 21.44
CA ILE A 184 5.18 -1.33 20.57
C ILE A 184 5.36 -0.60 19.25
N THR A 185 5.33 -1.32 18.14
CA THR A 185 5.31 -0.73 16.81
C THR A 185 3.94 -0.89 16.18
N TYR A 186 3.51 0.05 15.35
CA TYR A 186 2.20 -0.02 14.72
C TYR A 186 2.20 0.52 13.30
N SER A 187 1.17 0.14 12.55
CA SER A 187 0.86 0.69 11.23
C SER A 187 -0.62 1.01 11.16
N THR A 188 -0.94 2.29 10.97
CA THR A 188 -1.35 2.82 9.67
C THR A 188 -1.31 4.35 9.76
N SER A 189 -1.72 5.07 8.71
CA SER A 189 -1.92 6.52 8.72
C SER A 189 -3.21 6.95 9.45
N GLY A 190 -3.88 6.04 10.16
CA GLY A 190 -5.05 6.29 11.03
C GLY A 190 -6.18 6.98 10.29
N GLU A 191 -6.64 8.12 10.76
CA GLU A 191 -7.72 8.89 10.11
C GLU A 191 -7.42 9.32 8.65
N LEU A 192 -6.16 9.34 8.22
CA LEU A 192 -5.82 9.56 6.80
C LEU A 192 -5.89 8.27 5.95
N SER A 193 -6.03 7.09 6.55
CA SER A 193 -5.96 5.82 5.82
C SER A 193 -7.17 5.63 4.90
N PRO A 194 -6.98 5.35 3.60
CA PRO A 194 -8.07 5.25 2.64
C PRO A 194 -9.21 4.31 3.04
N LEU A 195 -8.90 3.05 3.38
CA LEU A 195 -9.91 2.05 3.68
C LEU A 195 -10.56 2.21 5.06
N LEU A 196 -9.96 2.98 5.97
CA LEU A 196 -10.61 3.33 7.26
C LEU A 196 -11.71 4.38 7.06
N ASN A 197 -11.58 5.21 6.02
CA ASN A 197 -12.56 6.22 5.61
C ASN A 197 -13.66 5.65 4.69
N ASP A 198 -13.55 4.38 4.28
CA ASP A 198 -14.58 3.63 3.56
C ASP A 198 -14.73 2.22 4.15
N PRO A 199 -15.22 2.11 5.41
CA PRO A 199 -15.15 0.88 6.20
C PRO A 199 -15.90 -0.31 5.58
N TYR A 200 -16.89 -0.02 4.73
CA TYR A 200 -17.74 -0.99 4.04
C TYR A 200 -17.50 -1.04 2.52
N LEU A 201 -16.43 -0.43 2.01
CA LEU A 201 -16.05 -0.46 0.59
C LEU A 201 -17.18 0.05 -0.34
N ARG A 202 -17.90 1.08 0.12
CA ARG A 202 -19.04 1.69 -0.59
C ARG A 202 -18.58 2.39 -1.86
N THR A 203 -17.44 3.07 -1.79
CA THR A 203 -16.88 3.89 -2.89
C THR A 203 -15.67 3.24 -3.57
N ILE A 204 -14.90 2.45 -2.82
CA ILE A 204 -13.67 1.82 -3.33
C ILE A 204 -14.00 0.44 -3.91
N GLY A 205 -13.68 0.27 -5.20
CA GLY A 205 -13.81 -1.00 -5.92
C GLY A 205 -12.89 -1.10 -7.13
N VAL A 206 -13.05 -2.17 -7.92
CA VAL A 206 -12.25 -2.37 -9.16
C VAL A 206 -12.45 -1.17 -10.08
N GLY A 207 -11.36 -0.63 -10.62
CA GLY A 207 -11.38 0.54 -11.50
C GLY A 207 -11.37 1.89 -10.78
N THR A 208 -11.39 1.92 -9.44
CA THR A 208 -11.23 3.17 -8.68
C THR A 208 -9.89 3.80 -9.01
N ARG A 209 -9.89 5.01 -9.57
CA ARG A 209 -8.71 5.81 -9.86
C ARG A 209 -8.12 6.35 -8.56
N ILE A 210 -6.81 6.19 -8.41
CA ILE A 210 -6.08 6.51 -7.18
C ILE A 210 -4.79 7.27 -7.48
N PHE A 211 -4.27 7.95 -6.46
CA PHE A 211 -2.86 8.32 -6.41
C PHE A 211 -2.04 7.07 -6.08
N LEU A 212 -1.04 6.73 -6.89
CA LEU A 212 -0.13 5.62 -6.65
C LEU A 212 1.31 6.04 -6.93
N GLY A 213 2.15 6.06 -5.90
CA GLY A 213 3.58 6.27 -6.04
C GLY A 213 3.99 7.62 -6.65
N GLY A 214 3.12 8.63 -6.64
CA GLY A 214 3.37 9.93 -7.30
C GLY A 214 2.70 10.10 -8.66
N GLY A 215 2.12 9.05 -9.22
CA GLY A 215 1.36 9.08 -10.47
C GLY A 215 -0.09 8.65 -10.30
N ILE A 216 -0.75 8.39 -11.43
CA ILE A 216 -2.11 7.84 -11.46
C ILE A 216 -2.02 6.30 -11.43
N GLY A 217 -2.82 5.68 -10.58
CA GLY A 217 -3.03 4.24 -10.55
C GLY A 217 -4.51 3.89 -10.45
N TYR A 218 -4.77 2.59 -10.37
CA TYR A 218 -6.12 2.05 -10.23
C TYR A 218 -6.14 0.88 -9.25
N VAL A 219 -7.28 0.71 -8.57
CA VAL A 219 -7.59 -0.54 -7.86
C VAL A 219 -7.87 -1.61 -8.91
N ALA A 220 -7.01 -2.63 -8.96
CA ALA A 220 -7.11 -3.74 -9.90
C ALA A 220 -7.98 -4.88 -9.36
N TRP A 221 -7.95 -5.11 -8.04
CA TRP A 221 -8.68 -6.21 -7.38
C TRP A 221 -8.72 -6.03 -5.85
N GLN A 222 -9.32 -6.96 -5.09
CA GLN A 222 -9.42 -6.86 -3.63
C GLN A 222 -8.13 -7.10 -2.86
N GLY A 223 -7.04 -7.49 -3.53
CA GLY A 223 -5.80 -7.85 -2.87
C GLY A 223 -5.77 -9.26 -2.29
N THR A 224 -4.58 -9.86 -2.24
CA THR A 224 -4.37 -11.14 -1.57
C THR A 224 -4.57 -10.96 -0.05
N GLN A 225 -5.08 -11.99 0.62
CA GLN A 225 -5.47 -11.94 2.04
C GLN A 225 -6.56 -10.93 2.40
N HIS A 226 -7.33 -10.43 1.43
CA HIS A 226 -8.53 -9.64 1.70
C HIS A 226 -9.46 -10.41 2.64
N LYS A 227 -9.87 -9.79 3.75
CA LYS A 227 -10.77 -10.40 4.73
C LYS A 227 -11.71 -9.34 5.30
N VAL A 228 -13.01 -9.57 5.22
CA VAL A 228 -14.04 -8.59 5.64
C VAL A 228 -14.88 -9.05 6.83
N GLU A 229 -14.99 -10.36 7.04
CA GLU A 229 -15.60 -10.99 8.21
C GLU A 229 -14.66 -10.93 9.40
N VAL A 230 -14.64 -9.77 10.04
CA VAL A 230 -13.78 -9.46 11.18
C VAL A 230 -14.53 -8.69 12.24
N GLU A 231 -13.97 -8.68 13.45
CA GLU A 231 -14.46 -7.83 14.53
C GLU A 231 -14.36 -6.34 14.13
N ARG A 232 -15.45 -5.60 14.32
CA ARG A 232 -15.58 -4.17 14.01
C ARG A 232 -16.09 -3.41 15.23
N SER A 233 -15.67 -2.16 15.38
CA SER A 233 -16.22 -1.23 16.37
C SER A 233 -17.61 -0.73 15.94
N ALA A 234 -18.30 -0.03 16.85
CA ALA A 234 -19.66 0.48 16.61
C ALA A 234 -19.77 1.43 15.40
N ASN A 235 -18.67 2.08 15.02
CA ASN A 235 -18.57 2.93 13.81
C ASN A 235 -18.22 2.14 12.53
N GLY A 236 -18.22 0.81 12.58
CA GLY A 236 -17.99 -0.08 11.42
C GLY A 236 -16.53 -0.34 11.08
N VAL A 237 -15.60 0.38 11.70
CA VAL A 237 -14.15 0.22 11.47
C VAL A 237 -13.67 -1.14 12.02
N PRO A 238 -12.91 -1.94 11.26
CA PRO A 238 -12.37 -3.20 11.78
C PRO A 238 -11.34 -2.95 12.86
N VAL A 239 -11.23 -3.84 13.86
CA VAL A 239 -10.23 -3.73 14.95
C VAL A 239 -9.03 -4.66 14.77
N VAL A 240 -8.98 -5.40 13.67
CA VAL A 240 -7.92 -6.34 13.28
C VAL A 240 -7.62 -6.16 11.79
N ASN A 241 -6.63 -6.91 11.28
CA ASN A 241 -6.36 -6.95 9.84
C ASN A 241 -7.60 -7.35 9.05
N ALA A 242 -7.92 -6.57 8.02
CA ALA A 242 -9.16 -6.69 7.27
C ALA A 242 -8.91 -6.53 5.75
N ALA A 243 -9.78 -5.80 5.04
CA ALA A 243 -9.69 -5.61 3.60
C ALA A 243 -8.31 -5.10 3.15
N THR A 244 -7.91 -5.47 1.95
CA THR A 244 -6.70 -4.98 1.26
C THR A 244 -7.08 -4.49 -0.14
N LEU A 245 -6.11 -3.97 -0.88
CA LEU A 245 -6.26 -3.60 -2.29
C LEU A 245 -5.15 -4.24 -3.12
N ALA A 246 -5.48 -4.77 -4.29
CA ALA A 246 -4.51 -4.93 -5.36
C ALA A 246 -4.54 -3.67 -6.22
N VAL A 247 -3.37 -3.13 -6.55
CA VAL A 247 -3.26 -1.86 -7.29
C VAL A 247 -2.31 -1.99 -8.45
N ILE A 248 -2.59 -1.24 -9.51
CA ILE A 248 -1.78 -1.17 -10.73
C ILE A 248 -1.50 0.29 -11.11
N GLY A 249 -0.29 0.57 -11.60
CA GLY A 249 0.06 1.89 -12.14
C GLY A 249 1.38 1.89 -12.89
N ASP A 250 1.55 2.86 -13.77
CA ASP A 250 2.75 3.02 -14.60
C ASP A 250 3.90 3.60 -13.78
N ILE A 251 5.05 2.92 -13.74
CA ILE A 251 6.20 3.41 -12.96
C ILE A 251 6.82 4.67 -13.57
N LYS A 252 6.62 4.92 -14.86
CA LYS A 252 7.16 6.11 -15.54
C LYS A 252 6.56 7.41 -15.00
N GLN A 253 5.36 7.34 -14.42
CA GLN A 253 4.66 8.45 -13.77
C GLN A 253 4.97 8.55 -12.27
N MET A 254 5.69 7.59 -11.70
CA MET A 254 5.98 7.55 -10.27
C MET A 254 7.19 8.41 -9.89
N SER A 255 7.29 8.72 -8.61
CA SER A 255 8.39 9.47 -8.01
C SER A 255 8.97 8.71 -6.83
N THR A 256 10.30 8.72 -6.71
CA THR A 256 11.00 8.18 -5.54
C THR A 256 10.57 8.87 -4.24
N LYS A 257 9.99 10.07 -4.28
CA LYS A 257 9.37 10.71 -3.09
C LYS A 257 8.29 9.84 -2.43
N TYR A 258 7.59 9.03 -3.23
CA TYR A 258 6.46 8.20 -2.80
C TYR A 258 6.67 6.71 -3.03
N VAL A 259 7.84 6.30 -3.52
CA VAL A 259 8.26 4.91 -3.67
C VAL A 259 9.71 4.77 -3.23
N ARG A 260 9.97 4.09 -2.10
CA ARG A 260 11.30 3.98 -1.49
C ARG A 260 11.63 2.55 -1.13
N GLY A 261 12.76 2.04 -1.61
CA GLY A 261 13.36 0.81 -1.12
C GLY A 261 13.80 0.98 0.33
N ALA A 262 13.62 -0.07 1.13
CA ALA A 262 14.03 -0.07 2.53
C ALA A 262 14.47 -1.46 2.98
N VAL A 263 15.21 -1.49 4.07
CA VAL A 263 15.63 -2.71 4.76
C VAL A 263 15.10 -2.67 6.18
N PHE A 264 14.41 -3.74 6.58
CA PHE A 264 14.19 -4.00 7.99
C PHE A 264 15.31 -4.90 8.50
N ASP A 265 16.07 -4.39 9.47
CA ASP A 265 17.25 -5.04 10.01
C ASP A 265 16.94 -6.49 10.38
N ARG A 266 17.75 -7.41 9.86
CA ARG A 266 17.64 -8.89 9.99
C ARG A 266 16.28 -9.51 9.62
N TYR A 267 15.36 -8.75 9.02
CA TYR A 267 14.10 -9.27 8.52
C TYR A 267 14.10 -9.41 6.99
N GLY A 268 14.32 -8.31 6.26
CA GLY A 268 14.32 -8.37 4.79
C GLY A 268 14.24 -7.02 4.10
N VAL A 269 14.35 -7.07 2.77
CA VAL A 269 14.10 -5.94 1.87
C VAL A 269 12.59 -5.72 1.75
N THR A 270 12.17 -4.45 1.68
CA THR A 270 10.78 -4.06 1.46
C THR A 270 10.71 -2.80 0.59
N LEU A 271 9.49 -2.41 0.24
CA LEU A 271 9.21 -1.18 -0.51
C LEU A 271 8.15 -0.37 0.23
N PHE A 272 8.46 0.90 0.50
CA PHE A 272 7.47 1.86 0.95
C PHE A 272 6.76 2.43 -0.27
N VAL A 273 5.42 2.40 -0.26
CA VAL A 273 4.60 2.86 -1.37
C VAL A 273 3.54 3.83 -0.86
N GLY A 274 3.39 4.95 -1.56
CA GLY A 274 2.35 5.94 -1.32
C GLY A 274 1.07 5.62 -2.07
N ILE A 275 -0.06 5.56 -1.36
CA ILE A 275 -1.39 5.37 -1.94
C ILE A 275 -2.32 6.46 -1.38
N GLY A 276 -3.05 7.14 -2.27
CA GLY A 276 -4.09 8.08 -1.91
C GLY A 276 -5.38 7.78 -2.66
N VAL A 277 -6.51 7.86 -1.97
CA VAL A 277 -7.82 7.60 -2.58
C VAL A 277 -8.74 8.78 -2.32
N PRO A 278 -9.36 9.35 -3.35
CA PRO A 278 -10.39 10.36 -3.14
C PRO A 278 -11.72 9.67 -2.85
N ILE A 279 -12.33 9.98 -1.71
CA ILE A 279 -13.61 9.45 -1.28
C ILE A 279 -14.71 10.43 -1.68
N PRO A 280 -15.59 10.09 -2.64
CA PRO A 280 -16.71 10.94 -3.00
C PRO A 280 -17.74 10.98 -1.87
N ILE A 281 -18.24 12.17 -1.56
CA ILE A 281 -19.29 12.34 -0.55
C ILE A 281 -20.67 12.17 -1.22
N LEU A 282 -21.13 10.92 -1.23
CA LEU A 282 -22.39 10.52 -1.87
C LEU A 282 -23.62 10.84 -1.01
N ASP A 283 -23.48 10.77 0.31
CA ASP A 283 -24.54 11.03 1.29
C ASP A 283 -23.95 11.42 2.66
N GLU A 284 -24.83 11.75 3.61
CA GLU A 284 -24.44 12.10 4.99
C GLU A 284 -23.74 10.94 5.72
N GLU A 285 -24.05 9.69 5.38
CA GLU A 285 -23.43 8.52 6.00
C GLU A 285 -21.98 8.36 5.56
N MET A 286 -21.66 8.57 4.28
CA MET A 286 -20.27 8.65 3.81
C MET A 286 -19.48 9.70 4.59
N LEU A 287 -20.11 10.82 4.94
CA LEU A 287 -19.49 11.87 5.73
C LEU A 287 -19.14 11.43 7.17
N LYS A 288 -19.97 10.57 7.77
CA LYS A 288 -19.68 9.95 9.08
C LYS A 288 -18.49 9.00 9.01
N PHE A 289 -18.33 8.28 7.90
CA PHE A 289 -17.21 7.36 7.72
C PHE A 289 -15.88 8.10 7.51
N VAL A 290 -15.88 9.17 6.70
CA VAL A 290 -14.65 9.93 6.42
C VAL A 290 -14.22 10.88 7.55
N SER A 291 -15.06 11.08 8.57
CA SER A 291 -14.76 11.93 9.73
C SER A 291 -14.29 11.13 10.95
N VAL A 292 -13.84 9.89 10.76
CA VAL A 292 -13.37 9.02 11.83
C VAL A 292 -12.08 9.55 12.45
N LYS A 293 -12.02 9.60 13.79
CA LYS A 293 -10.86 10.13 14.52
C LYS A 293 -9.93 9.02 14.97
N ASN A 294 -8.64 9.32 15.12
CA ASN A 294 -7.67 8.36 15.67
C ASN A 294 -8.07 7.76 17.05
N SER A 295 -8.85 8.48 17.87
CA SER A 295 -9.39 8.00 19.16
C SER A 295 -10.51 6.95 19.01
N GLU A 296 -11.08 6.82 17.83
CA GLU A 296 -12.20 5.93 17.50
C GLU A 296 -11.75 4.71 16.67
N ILE A 297 -10.49 4.69 16.26
CA ILE A 297 -9.90 3.62 15.45
C ILE A 297 -9.04 2.77 16.39
N TYR A 298 -9.50 1.55 16.67
CA TYR A 298 -8.83 0.61 17.57
C TYR A 298 -8.05 -0.45 16.79
N THR A 299 -6.97 -0.96 17.38
CA THR A 299 -6.25 -2.14 16.89
C THR A 299 -5.87 -3.06 18.04
N LYS A 300 -5.68 -4.35 17.76
CA LYS A 300 -5.19 -5.34 18.74
C LYS A 300 -3.66 -5.32 18.83
N LEU A 301 -3.16 -5.42 20.05
CA LEU A 301 -1.76 -5.68 20.31
C LEU A 301 -1.48 -7.17 20.14
N VAL A 302 -0.47 -7.51 19.35
CA VAL A 302 -0.06 -8.90 19.07
C VAL A 302 1.40 -9.09 19.51
N ASP A 303 1.64 -10.14 20.28
CA ASP A 303 2.99 -10.63 20.54
C ASP A 303 3.52 -11.36 19.30
N LYS A 304 4.51 -10.78 18.63
CA LYS A 304 5.07 -11.36 17.40
C LYS A 304 5.98 -12.56 17.64
N SER A 305 6.31 -12.87 18.89
CA SER A 305 6.96 -14.15 19.21
C SER A 305 6.01 -15.34 19.13
N GLY A 306 4.70 -15.11 19.23
CA GLY A 306 3.68 -16.17 19.24
C GLY A 306 3.52 -16.88 20.59
N ASN A 307 4.27 -16.50 21.62
CA ASN A 307 4.24 -17.16 22.94
C ASN A 307 3.00 -16.81 23.76
N VAL A 308 2.48 -15.59 23.59
CA VAL A 308 1.37 -15.07 24.41
C VAL A 308 0.26 -14.54 23.52
N ASN A 309 -0.98 -14.92 23.83
CA ASN A 309 -2.15 -14.23 23.29
C ASN A 309 -2.46 -13.01 24.17
N ILE A 310 -2.38 -11.81 23.60
CA ILE A 310 -2.61 -10.56 24.31
C ILE A 310 -4.02 -10.07 23.99
N ASP A 311 -4.90 -10.01 24.99
CA ASP A 311 -6.22 -9.39 24.86
C ASP A 311 -6.19 -7.91 25.25
N LYS A 312 -5.42 -7.11 24.50
CA LYS A 312 -5.31 -5.66 24.70
C LYS A 312 -5.51 -4.93 23.38
N LYS A 313 -6.34 -3.90 23.42
CA LYS A 313 -6.55 -2.95 22.32
C LYS A 313 -5.99 -1.59 22.70
N PHE A 314 -5.52 -0.86 21.70
CA PHE A 314 -5.19 0.55 21.77
C PHE A 314 -5.87 1.27 20.61
N ASN A 315 -6.27 2.52 20.82
CA ASN A 315 -6.64 3.39 19.70
C ASN A 315 -5.40 4.09 19.12
N TYR A 316 -5.52 4.60 17.89
CA TYR A 316 -4.38 5.25 17.24
C TYR A 316 -4.00 6.58 17.89
N ALA A 317 -4.88 7.25 18.63
CA ALA A 317 -4.52 8.45 19.39
C ALA A 317 -3.55 8.11 20.54
N GLU A 318 -3.80 7.02 21.28
CA GLU A 318 -2.90 6.50 22.30
C GLU A 318 -1.55 6.09 21.69
N LEU A 319 -1.56 5.32 20.61
CA LEU A 319 -0.33 4.87 19.95
C LEU A 319 0.48 6.04 19.37
N ARG A 320 -0.17 7.12 18.92
CA ARG A 320 0.50 8.33 18.41
C ARG A 320 1.06 9.24 19.49
N SER A 321 0.62 9.10 20.75
CA SER A 321 1.19 9.87 21.87
C SER A 321 2.67 9.55 22.13
N GLY A 322 3.19 8.45 21.57
CA GLY A 322 4.58 8.01 21.69
C GLY A 322 4.86 7.13 22.91
N THR A 323 3.93 7.01 23.86
CA THR A 323 4.05 6.14 25.03
C THR A 323 2.68 5.68 25.52
N VAL A 324 2.53 4.40 25.84
CA VAL A 324 1.30 3.84 26.42
C VAL A 324 1.59 3.06 27.71
N LYS A 325 0.58 2.91 28.57
CA LYS A 325 0.68 2.02 29.74
C LYS A 325 0.32 0.59 29.36
N PHE A 326 1.25 -0.34 29.56
CA PHE A 326 1.06 -1.77 29.34
C PHE A 326 1.84 -2.58 30.37
N ASN A 327 1.20 -3.60 30.97
CA ASN A 327 1.78 -4.42 32.05
C ASN A 327 2.41 -3.60 33.20
N GLY A 328 1.72 -2.53 33.62
CA GLY A 328 2.16 -1.65 34.71
C GLY A 328 3.37 -0.76 34.38
N LYS A 329 3.84 -0.77 33.12
CA LYS A 329 4.99 0.00 32.66
C LYS A 329 4.59 0.99 31.56
N ASN A 330 5.38 2.04 31.42
CA ASN A 330 5.34 2.93 30.26
C ASN A 330 6.13 2.28 29.13
N VAL A 331 5.50 2.08 27.97
CA VAL A 331 6.09 1.42 26.80
C VAL A 331 6.07 2.39 25.63
N HIS A 332 7.23 2.58 25.00
CA HIS A 332 7.36 3.47 23.84
C HIS A 332 6.63 2.89 22.62
N THR A 333 5.95 3.78 21.89
CA THR A 333 5.24 3.43 20.67
C THR A 333 5.87 4.10 19.45
N ALA A 334 5.99 3.38 18.34
CA ALA A 334 6.57 3.90 17.11
C ALA A 334 5.77 3.52 15.85
N PRO A 335 5.43 4.46 14.96
CA PRO A 335 4.78 4.15 13.69
C PRO A 335 5.77 3.62 12.66
N LEU A 336 5.32 2.68 11.83
CA LEU A 336 6.03 2.23 10.62
C LEU A 336 5.60 3.01 9.37
N SER A 337 4.46 3.69 9.43
CA SER A 337 3.96 4.57 8.37
C SER A 337 4.44 6.00 8.59
N SER A 338 4.74 6.73 7.51
CA SER A 338 5.06 8.16 7.61
C SER A 338 3.79 8.99 7.47
N LEU A 339 3.37 9.61 8.57
CA LEU A 339 2.24 10.56 8.56
C LEU A 339 2.56 11.81 7.73
N TYR A 340 3.81 12.27 7.76
CA TYR A 340 4.24 13.40 6.95
C TYR A 340 4.03 13.14 5.45
N VAL A 341 4.46 11.97 4.97
CA VAL A 341 4.28 11.60 3.55
C VAL A 341 2.80 11.32 3.24
N ALA A 342 2.06 10.68 4.14
CA ALA A 342 0.62 10.44 3.98
C ALA A 342 -0.18 11.75 3.84
N ARG A 343 0.14 12.79 4.64
CA ARG A 343 -0.44 14.13 4.51
C ARG A 343 -0.11 14.75 3.16
N ASN A 344 1.16 14.69 2.75
CA ASN A 344 1.57 15.22 1.44
C ASN A 344 0.84 14.52 0.30
N ILE A 345 0.57 13.21 0.40
CA ILE A 345 -0.23 12.47 -0.59
C ILE A 345 -1.66 13.02 -0.64
N ALA A 346 -2.33 13.14 0.51
CA ALA A 346 -3.70 13.67 0.56
C ALA A 346 -3.78 15.10 0.00
N LEU A 347 -2.83 15.96 0.36
CA LEU A 347 -2.73 17.33 -0.15
C LEU A 347 -2.45 17.39 -1.66
N THR A 348 -1.56 16.53 -2.16
CA THR A 348 -1.24 16.45 -3.60
C THR A 348 -2.45 15.99 -4.39
N LEU A 349 -3.17 14.99 -3.90
CA LEU A 349 -4.41 14.51 -4.51
C LEU A 349 -5.51 15.58 -4.47
N LYS A 350 -5.64 16.32 -3.36
CA LYS A 350 -6.55 17.47 -3.24
C LYS A 350 -6.23 18.54 -4.28
N ASP A 351 -4.95 18.87 -4.45
CA ASP A 351 -4.50 19.82 -5.47
C ASP A 351 -4.83 19.35 -6.89
N TRP A 352 -4.55 18.09 -7.24
CA TRP A 352 -4.87 17.55 -8.56
C TRP A 352 -6.35 17.63 -8.90
N ILE A 353 -7.23 17.37 -7.92
CA ILE A 353 -8.68 17.47 -8.10
C ILE A 353 -9.10 18.94 -8.23
N ASN A 354 -8.57 19.83 -7.39
CA ASN A 354 -8.89 21.27 -7.47
C ASN A 354 -8.45 21.90 -8.80
N ARG A 355 -7.33 21.44 -9.39
CA ARG A 355 -6.86 21.88 -10.70
C ARG A 355 -7.61 21.24 -11.88
N GLY A 356 -8.45 20.23 -11.63
CA GLY A 356 -9.17 19.50 -12.67
C GLY A 356 -8.33 18.43 -13.40
N ASP A 357 -7.10 18.18 -12.97
CA ASP A 357 -6.21 17.15 -13.54
C ASP A 357 -6.63 15.72 -13.14
N PHE A 358 -7.45 15.62 -12.09
CA PHE A 358 -7.92 14.35 -11.55
C PHE A 358 -9.44 14.35 -11.39
N GLU A 359 -10.11 13.59 -12.24
CA GLU A 359 -11.52 13.21 -12.09
C GLU A 359 -11.66 11.90 -11.33
N LEU A 360 -12.76 11.77 -10.61
CA LEU A 360 -13.15 10.55 -9.93
C LEU A 360 -13.71 9.52 -10.91
N THR A 361 -13.67 8.25 -10.54
CA THR A 361 -14.24 7.14 -11.33
C THR A 361 -15.27 6.40 -10.51
N GLU A 362 -16.37 5.99 -11.14
CA GLU A 362 -17.22 4.94 -10.61
C GLU A 362 -16.45 3.63 -10.55
N LYS A 363 -16.69 2.83 -9.50
CA LYS A 363 -16.16 1.47 -9.46
C LYS A 363 -16.86 0.61 -10.52
N VAL A 364 -16.08 -0.12 -11.30
CA VAL A 364 -16.59 -1.08 -12.30
C VAL A 364 -17.33 -2.21 -11.61
N THR A 365 -16.80 -2.67 -10.48
CA THR A 365 -17.48 -3.61 -9.58
C THR A 365 -17.02 -3.40 -8.14
N GLY A 366 -17.87 -3.78 -7.19
CA GLY A 366 -17.53 -3.81 -5.77
C GLY A 366 -16.46 -4.86 -5.47
N LEU A 367 -15.68 -4.63 -4.40
CA LEU A 367 -14.86 -5.70 -3.84
C LEU A 367 -15.74 -6.66 -3.05
N PRO A 368 -15.40 -7.96 -2.97
CA PRO A 368 -16.16 -8.93 -2.18
C PRO A 368 -16.28 -8.48 -0.73
N PHE A 369 -17.51 -8.40 -0.21
CA PHE A 369 -17.78 -8.09 1.19
C PHE A 369 -18.24 -9.33 2.00
N GLU A 370 -18.03 -10.51 1.43
CA GLU A 370 -18.26 -11.81 2.06
C GLU A 370 -17.12 -12.73 1.61
N ASN A 371 -16.13 -12.97 2.48
CA ASN A 371 -15.05 -13.89 2.15
C ASN A 371 -14.29 -14.44 3.37
N LYS A 372 -13.80 -15.67 3.22
CA LYS A 372 -12.87 -16.32 4.14
C LYS A 372 -11.52 -16.54 3.45
N VAL A 373 -10.44 -16.32 4.21
CA VAL A 373 -9.08 -16.67 3.78
C VAL A 373 -8.75 -18.05 4.33
N ASN A 374 -8.33 -18.96 3.45
CA ASN A 374 -7.91 -20.30 3.83
C ASN A 374 -6.49 -20.29 4.42
N SER A 375 -6.24 -21.16 5.40
CA SER A 375 -4.90 -21.49 5.86
C SER A 375 -4.29 -22.60 5.01
N LEU A 376 -2.98 -22.56 4.79
CA LEU A 376 -2.25 -23.67 4.18
C LEU A 376 -2.14 -24.82 5.18
N GLU A 377 -2.83 -25.92 4.93
CA GLU A 377 -2.70 -27.16 5.70
C GLU A 377 -1.51 -27.97 5.18
N ILE A 378 -0.63 -28.40 6.08
CA ILE A 378 0.46 -29.31 5.73
C ILE A 378 -0.16 -30.69 5.48
N ARG A 379 -0.01 -31.18 4.25
CA ARG A 379 -0.51 -32.50 3.80
C ARG A 379 0.65 -33.31 3.25
N GLU A 380 0.64 -34.61 3.49
CA GLU A 380 1.65 -35.51 2.92
C GLU A 380 1.55 -35.53 1.38
N ILE A 381 2.70 -35.42 0.72
CA ILE A 381 2.81 -35.60 -0.74
C ILE A 381 2.95 -37.09 -0.97
N LYS A 382 1.94 -37.68 -1.61
CA LYS A 382 1.94 -39.10 -1.98
C LYS A 382 2.69 -39.34 -3.27
#